data_AF-A0A661GSD9-F1
#
_entry.id   AF-A0A661GSD9-F1
#
_cell.length_a   1.000
_cell.length_b   1.000
_cell.length_c   1.000
_cell.angle_alpha   90.00
_cell.angle_beta   90.00
_cell.angle_gamma   90.00
#
_symmetry.space_group_name_H-M   'P 1'
#
loop_
_entity.id
_entity.type
_entity.pdbx_description
1 polymer ?
#
loop_
_entity_poly.entity_id
_entity_poly.type
_entity_poly.pdbx_seq_one_letter_code
_entity_poly.pdbx_strand_id
1 'polypeptide(L)'
;MGKLALFYTILHDAVFDRIKWLDGLPPLLIRLYLAPIMIAAGLHKLHNYEDMVAWFGNADWGLGLPAPALMVSLAIFAELVGGISLLIGLAVRWFAIPLIISMAVAMMTVHWDHGWFAIAPGNPETS
;
A
#
# COMPACT_ATOMS: atom_id res chain seq x y z
N MET A 1 43.98 -0.16 -16.25
CA MET A 1 42.51 -0.31 -16.42
C MET A 1 42.23 -0.69 -17.87
N GLY A 2 41.53 -1.80 -18.11
CA GLY A 2 41.41 -2.39 -19.45
C GLY A 2 40.44 -1.64 -20.36
N LYS A 3 40.70 -1.65 -21.68
CA LYS A 3 39.84 -1.04 -22.72
C LYS A 3 38.38 -1.49 -22.64
N LEU A 4 38.13 -2.70 -22.14
CA LEU A 4 36.80 -3.24 -21.91
C LEU A 4 36.02 -2.48 -20.83
N ALA A 5 36.69 -2.10 -19.74
CA ALA A 5 36.06 -1.33 -18.66
C ALA A 5 35.73 0.10 -19.12
N LEU A 6 36.61 0.71 -19.93
CA LEU A 6 36.36 2.02 -20.54
C LEU A 6 35.17 1.99 -21.50
N PHE A 7 35.10 0.96 -22.34
CA PHE A 7 33.98 0.77 -23.27
C PHE A 7 32.66 0.55 -22.51
N TYR A 8 32.68 -0.25 -21.44
CA TYR A 8 31.52 -0.46 -20.56
C TYR A 8 31.02 0.86 -19.95
N THR A 9 31.89 1.67 -19.36
CA THR A 9 31.47 2.93 -18.72
C THR A 9 30.95 3.93 -19.74
N ILE A 10 31.56 4.04 -20.93
CA ILE A 10 31.08 4.95 -21.98
C ILE A 10 29.68 4.53 -22.47
N LEU A 11 29.47 3.23 -22.70
CA LEU A 11 28.19 2.72 -23.16
C LEU A 11 27.11 2.84 -22.07
N HIS A 12 27.47 2.55 -20.82
CA HIS A 12 26.63 2.74 -19.64
C HIS A 12 26.19 4.19 -19.51
N ASP A 13 27.14 5.14 -19.46
CA ASP A 13 26.84 6.55 -19.23
C ASP A 13 26.04 7.15 -20.40
N ALA A 14 26.36 6.80 -21.65
CA ALA A 14 25.61 7.27 -22.82
C ALA A 14 24.14 6.81 -22.86
N VAL A 15 23.82 5.67 -22.24
CA VAL A 15 22.46 5.13 -22.13
C VAL A 15 21.76 5.69 -20.89
N PHE A 16 22.37 5.58 -19.71
CA PHE A 16 21.77 5.98 -18.45
C PHE A 16 21.63 7.50 -18.32
N ASP A 17 22.56 8.31 -18.85
CA ASP A 17 22.44 9.78 -18.81
C ASP A 17 21.20 10.30 -19.54
N ARG A 18 20.74 9.59 -20.58
CA ARG A 18 19.47 9.94 -21.27
C ARG A 18 18.24 9.50 -20.50
N ILE A 19 18.32 8.39 -19.77
CA ILE A 19 17.19 7.81 -19.02
C ILE A 19 17.00 8.51 -17.68
N LYS A 20 18.00 9.24 -17.14
CA LYS A 20 17.91 10.00 -15.89
C LYS A 20 16.68 10.91 -15.77
N TRP A 21 16.20 11.46 -16.89
CA TRP A 21 14.97 12.27 -16.92
C TRP A 21 13.69 11.48 -16.61
N LEU A 22 13.74 10.16 -16.75
CA LEU A 22 12.67 9.21 -16.47
C LEU A 22 12.80 8.52 -15.10
N ASP A 23 13.80 8.85 -14.28
CA ASP A 23 14.00 8.24 -12.96
C ASP A 23 12.80 8.48 -12.01
N GLY A 24 11.97 9.48 -12.30
CA GLY A 24 10.71 9.74 -11.60
C GLY A 24 9.54 8.84 -12.02
N LEU A 25 9.63 8.15 -13.17
CA LEU A 25 8.56 7.29 -13.68
C LEU A 25 8.33 6.05 -12.79
N PRO A 26 9.34 5.27 -12.40
CA PRO A 26 9.13 4.11 -11.54
C PRO A 26 8.37 4.45 -10.23
N PRO A 27 8.78 5.44 -9.41
CA PRO A 27 8.04 5.77 -8.20
C PRO A 27 6.68 6.42 -8.50
N LEU A 28 6.49 7.09 -9.64
CA LEU A 28 5.18 7.60 -10.06
C LEU A 28 4.20 6.47 -10.39
N LEU A 29 4.63 5.47 -11.17
CA LEU A 29 3.79 4.34 -11.55
C LEU A 29 3.38 3.51 -10.34
N ILE A 30 4.30 3.26 -9.40
CA ILE A 30 3.98 2.56 -8.14
C ILE A 30 2.92 3.33 -7.35
N ARG A 31 3.05 4.66 -7.24
CA ARG A 31 2.05 5.49 -6.55
C ARG A 31 0.69 5.44 -7.22
N LEU A 32 0.65 5.56 -8.55
CA LEU A 32 -0.60 5.54 -9.31
C LEU A 32 -1.30 4.17 -9.24
N TYR A 33 -0.53 3.08 -9.14
CA TYR A 33 -1.07 1.75 -8.90
C TYR A 33 -1.60 1.58 -7.48
N LEU A 34 -0.82 1.97 -6.47
CA LEU A 34 -1.14 1.70 -5.07
C LEU A 34 -2.22 2.63 -4.50
N ALA A 35 -2.20 3.91 -4.90
CA ALA A 35 -3.13 4.92 -4.40
C ALA A 35 -4.62 4.54 -4.56
N PRO A 36 -5.13 4.16 -5.74
CA PRO A 36 -6.54 3.81 -5.88
C PRO A 36 -6.93 2.58 -5.05
N ILE A 37 -6.02 1.62 -4.85
CA ILE A 37 -6.25 0.44 -4.02
C ILE A 37 -6.43 0.85 -2.55
N MET A 38 -5.52 1.68 -2.03
CA MET A 38 -5.59 2.17 -0.65
C MET A 38 -6.84 3.06 -0.44
N ILE A 39 -7.16 3.94 -1.39
CA ILE A 39 -8.34 4.79 -1.31
C ILE A 39 -9.61 3.94 -1.31
N ALA A 40 -9.72 2.95 -2.20
CA ALA A 40 -10.88 2.06 -2.25
C ALA A 40 -11.04 1.26 -0.95
N ALA A 41 -9.94 0.72 -0.41
CA ALA A 41 -9.95 0.00 0.87
C ALA A 41 -10.41 0.90 2.03
N GLY A 42 -9.89 2.13 2.10
CA GLY A 42 -10.25 3.09 3.12
C GLY A 42 -11.70 3.56 3.01
N LEU A 43 -12.20 3.78 1.79
CA LEU A 43 -13.60 4.16 1.54
C LEU A 43 -14.56 3.03 1.92
N HIS A 44 -14.20 1.79 1.60
CA HIS A 44 -14.98 0.64 2.00
C HIS A 44 -15.06 0.52 3.53
N LYS A 45 -13.94 0.69 4.24
CA LYS A 45 -13.94 0.71 5.71
C LYS A 45 -14.72 1.87 6.30
N LEU A 46 -14.69 3.04 5.66
CA LEU A 46 -15.44 4.22 6.11
C LEU A 46 -16.95 4.04 5.95
N HIS A 47 -17.41 3.50 4.81
CA HIS A 47 -18.84 3.28 4.57
C HIS A 47 -19.42 2.15 5.42
N ASN A 48 -18.61 1.14 5.75
CA ASN A 48 -19.03 -0.01 6.56
C ASN A 48 -18.40 0.04 7.96
N TYR A 49 -18.28 1.23 8.55
CA TYR A 49 -17.51 1.43 9.78
C TYR A 49 -17.99 0.54 10.93
N GLU A 50 -19.30 0.48 11.19
CA GLU A 50 -19.84 -0.31 12.31
C GLU A 50 -19.56 -1.81 12.16
N ASP A 51 -19.76 -2.34 10.95
CA ASP A 51 -19.48 -3.75 10.63
C ASP A 51 -17.97 -4.06 10.74
N MET A 52 -17.12 -3.14 10.28
CA MET A 52 -15.68 -3.26 10.42
C MET A 52 -15.24 -3.24 11.88
N VAL A 53 -15.85 -2.40 12.72
CA VAL A 53 -15.55 -2.40 14.17
C VAL A 53 -15.98 -3.72 14.81
N ALA A 54 -17.13 -4.27 14.42
CA ALA A 54 -17.57 -5.58 14.90
C ALA A 54 -16.59 -6.69 14.48
N TRP A 55 -16.18 -6.71 13.21
CA TRP A 55 -15.23 -7.69 12.67
C TRP A 55 -13.82 -7.55 13.28
N PHE A 56 -13.32 -6.34 13.48
CA PHE A 56 -12.02 -6.13 14.14
C PHE A 56 -12.04 -6.63 15.58
N GLY A 57 -13.18 -6.50 16.29
CA GLY A 57 -13.27 -6.81 17.72
C GLY A 57 -13.65 -8.26 18.06
N ASN A 58 -14.30 -8.98 17.15
CA ASN A 58 -14.76 -10.33 17.43
C ASN A 58 -13.64 -11.36 17.26
N ALA A 59 -13.39 -12.20 18.28
CA ALA A 59 -12.34 -13.22 18.25
C ALA A 59 -12.77 -14.57 17.66
N ASP A 60 -14.08 -14.84 17.55
CA ASP A 60 -14.61 -16.11 17.07
C ASP A 60 -14.71 -16.14 15.54
N TRP A 61 -15.07 -15.01 14.91
CA TRP A 61 -15.27 -14.89 13.45
C TRP A 61 -14.57 -13.69 12.82
N GLY A 62 -13.84 -12.90 13.62
CA GLY A 62 -13.13 -11.70 13.19
C GLY A 62 -11.66 -11.72 13.58
N LEU A 63 -11.07 -10.53 13.81
CA LEU A 63 -9.64 -10.40 14.14
C LEU A 63 -9.32 -10.48 15.63
N GLY A 64 -10.31 -10.31 16.51
CA GLY A 64 -10.10 -10.31 17.96
C GLY A 64 -9.15 -9.22 18.48
N LEU A 65 -9.05 -8.07 17.79
CA LEU A 65 -8.14 -7.00 18.13
C LEU A 65 -8.64 -6.13 19.28
N PRO A 66 -7.73 -5.63 20.15
CA PRO A 66 -8.09 -4.69 21.19
C PRO A 66 -8.45 -3.32 20.60
N ALA A 67 -9.40 -2.63 21.23
CA ALA A 67 -9.86 -1.30 20.83
C ALA A 67 -10.23 -1.18 19.33
N PRO A 68 -11.18 -2.00 18.83
CA PRO A 68 -11.46 -2.14 17.40
C PRO A 68 -11.88 -0.83 16.73
N ALA A 69 -12.69 0.01 17.40
CA ALA A 69 -13.08 1.32 16.89
C ALA A 69 -11.87 2.24 16.61
N LEU A 70 -10.87 2.22 17.49
CA LEU A 70 -9.66 2.99 17.30
C LEU A 70 -8.84 2.42 16.14
N MET A 71 -8.68 1.10 16.06
CA MET A 71 -7.91 0.45 14.99
C MET A 71 -8.53 0.69 13.61
N VAL A 72 -9.87 0.56 13.47
CA VAL A 72 -10.57 0.85 12.22
C VAL A 72 -10.42 2.32 11.84
N SER A 73 -10.56 3.24 12.80
CA SER A 73 -10.36 4.68 12.54
C SER A 73 -8.94 5.00 12.08
N LEU A 74 -7.92 4.39 12.70
CA LEU A 74 -6.52 4.54 12.31
C LEU A 74 -6.24 3.95 10.92
N ALA A 75 -6.82 2.79 10.61
CA ALA A 75 -6.72 2.15 9.30
C ALA A 75 -7.35 3.03 8.20
N ILE A 76 -8.57 3.53 8.43
CA ILE A 76 -9.26 4.45 7.51
C ILE A 76 -8.40 5.69 7.26
N PHE A 77 -7.87 6.31 8.31
CA PHE A 77 -7.02 7.48 8.18
C PHE A 77 -5.76 7.18 7.36
N ALA A 78 -5.06 6.08 7.69
CA ALA A 78 -3.85 5.67 6.98
C ALA A 78 -4.11 5.40 5.50
N GLU A 79 -5.19 4.67 5.19
CA GLU A 79 -5.54 4.25 3.83
C GLU A 79 -6.08 5.39 2.97
N LEU A 80 -7.02 6.20 3.48
CA LEU A 80 -7.59 7.32 2.74
C LEU A 80 -6.62 8.47 2.58
N VAL A 81 -6.13 9.02 3.70
CA VAL A 81 -5.26 10.19 3.66
C VAL A 81 -3.93 9.81 3.03
N GLY A 82 -3.39 8.65 3.39
CA GLY A 82 -2.16 8.15 2.76
C GLY A 82 -2.33 7.85 1.28
N GLY A 83 -3.43 7.21 0.87
CA GLY A 83 -3.73 6.95 -0.54
C GLY A 83 -3.85 8.23 -1.37
N ILE A 84 -4.56 9.25 -0.86
CA ILE A 84 -4.67 10.57 -1.50
C ILE A 84 -3.30 11.26 -1.57
N SER A 85 -2.52 11.21 -0.49
CA SER A 85 -1.16 11.75 -0.47
C SER A 85 -0.23 11.06 -1.46
N LEU A 86 -0.35 9.74 -1.66
CA LEU A 86 0.38 9.00 -2.70
C LEU A 86 -0.02 9.48 -4.11
N LEU A 87 -1.32 9.64 -4.37
CA LEU A 87 -1.84 10.06 -5.66
C LEU A 87 -1.35 11.46 -6.06
N ILE A 88 -1.46 12.42 -5.14
CA ILE A 88 -1.03 13.81 -5.36
C ILE A 88 0.50 13.92 -5.33
N GLY A 89 1.18 13.01 -4.64
CA GLY A 89 2.62 13.08 -4.41
C GLY A 89 3.04 14.03 -3.29
N LEU A 90 2.10 14.44 -2.42
CA LEU A 90 2.35 15.35 -1.31
C LEU A 90 2.81 14.58 -0.07
N ALA A 91 3.94 15.00 0.52
CA ALA A 91 4.44 14.49 1.80
C ALA A 91 4.49 12.95 1.90
N VAL A 92 4.69 12.26 0.77
CA VAL A 92 4.61 10.78 0.64
C VAL A 92 5.42 10.05 1.69
N ARG A 93 6.60 10.58 2.06
CA ARG A 93 7.49 9.96 3.06
C ARG A 93 6.82 9.85 4.45
N TRP A 94 6.02 10.85 4.83
CA TRP A 94 5.33 10.87 6.12
C TRP A 94 4.12 9.95 6.12
N PHE A 95 3.34 9.96 5.03
CA PHE A 95 2.14 9.13 4.90
C PHE A 95 2.44 7.67 4.54
N ALA A 96 3.64 7.36 4.03
CA ALA A 96 4.09 5.99 3.84
C ALA A 96 4.24 5.24 5.17
N ILE A 97 4.62 5.92 6.26
CA ILE A 97 4.79 5.29 7.58
C ILE A 97 3.47 4.66 8.08
N PRO A 98 2.34 5.41 8.22
CA PRO A 98 1.08 4.82 8.64
C PRO A 98 0.55 3.78 7.65
N LEU A 99 0.78 3.94 6.34
CA LEU A 99 0.42 2.93 5.33
C LEU A 99 1.18 1.61 5.56
N ILE A 100 2.50 1.67 5.76
CA ILE A 100 3.33 0.48 6.06
C ILE A 100 2.82 -0.21 7.33
N ILE A 101 2.52 0.56 8.39
CA ILE A 101 2.00 0.01 9.63
C ILE A 101 0.65 -0.69 9.38
N SER A 102 -0.28 -0.04 8.66
CA SER A 102 -1.59 -0.62 8.37
C SER A 102 -1.49 -1.93 7.59
N MET A 103 -0.60 -2.00 6.59
CA MET A 103 -0.37 -3.20 5.79
C MET A 103 0.34 -4.29 6.58
N ALA A 104 1.25 -3.93 7.49
CA ALA A 104 1.89 -4.90 8.38
C ALA A 104 0.89 -5.52 9.36
N VAL A 105 -0.01 -4.72 9.93
CA VAL A 105 -1.10 -5.22 10.78
C VAL A 105 -1.99 -6.16 9.96
N ALA A 106 -2.49 -5.71 8.80
CA ALA A 106 -3.35 -6.54 7.94
C ALA A 106 -2.67 -7.86 7.53
N MET A 107 -1.38 -7.80 7.17
CA MET A 107 -0.55 -8.96 6.87
C MET A 107 -0.53 -9.99 8.02
N MET A 108 -0.28 -9.54 9.25
CA MET A 108 -0.15 -10.41 10.41
C MET A 108 -1.48 -10.91 10.95
N THR A 109 -2.54 -10.10 10.85
CA THR A 109 -3.83 -10.43 11.48
C THR A 109 -4.81 -11.08 10.50
N VAL A 110 -4.74 -10.75 9.22
CA VAL A 110 -5.67 -11.25 8.19
C VAL A 110 -5.03 -12.39 7.39
N HIS A 111 -3.83 -12.20 6.87
CA HIS A 111 -3.26 -13.13 5.88
C HIS A 111 -2.39 -14.24 6.48
N TRP A 112 -2.01 -14.14 7.75
CA TRP A 112 -1.12 -15.11 8.40
C TRP A 112 -1.71 -16.52 8.42
N ASP A 113 -2.97 -16.65 8.86
CA ASP A 113 -3.66 -17.95 8.95
C ASP A 113 -4.45 -18.29 7.68
N HIS A 114 -4.88 -17.29 6.91
CA HIS A 114 -5.74 -17.46 5.73
C HIS A 114 -4.98 -17.61 4.39
N GLY A 115 -3.65 -17.51 4.43
CA GLY A 115 -2.81 -17.61 3.25
C GLY A 115 -2.73 -16.31 2.44
N TRP A 116 -1.57 -16.10 1.82
CA TRP A 116 -1.24 -14.87 1.10
C TRP A 116 -1.88 -14.75 -0.29
N PHE A 117 -2.28 -15.87 -0.87
CA PHE A 117 -2.93 -15.91 -2.17
C PHE A 117 -4.45 -15.76 -2.01
N ALA A 118 -4.88 -14.57 -1.57
CA ALA A 118 -6.27 -14.16 -1.76
C ALA A 118 -6.42 -13.66 -3.20
N ILE A 119 -6.90 -14.51 -4.10
CA ILE A 119 -7.46 -14.06 -5.38
C ILE A 119 -8.69 -13.24 -4.98
N ALA A 120 -8.66 -11.93 -5.23
CA ALA A 120 -9.79 -11.05 -4.97
C ALA A 120 -11.06 -11.71 -5.52
N PRO A 121 -12.10 -11.99 -4.71
CA PRO A 121 -13.38 -12.39 -5.26
C PRO A 121 -13.81 -11.29 -6.22
N GLY A 122 -14.13 -11.65 -7.47
CA GLY A 122 -14.65 -10.68 -8.45
C GLY A 122 -16.00 -10.07 -8.05
N ASN A 123 -16.53 -10.45 -6.88
CA ASN A 123 -17.78 -9.98 -6.31
C ASN A 123 -17.52 -9.15 -5.03
N PRO A 124 -17.84 -7.85 -5.03
CA PRO A 124 -17.69 -6.97 -3.87
C PRO A 124 -18.65 -7.28 -2.71
N GLU A 125 -19.63 -8.17 -2.88
CA GLU A 125 -20.55 -8.60 -1.80
C GLU A 125 -20.05 -9.80 -0.99
N THR A 126 -18.96 -10.45 -1.44
CA THR A 126 -18.39 -11.66 -0.80
C THR A 126 -16.96 -11.46 -0.32
N SER A 127 -16.51 -10.21 -0.20
CA SER A 127 -15.17 -9.83 0.24
C SER A 127 -15.22 -9.02 1.52
#